data_AF-A0A150G3V5-F1
#
_entry.id   AF-A0A150G3V5-F1
#
_cell.length_a   1.000
_cell.length_b   1.000
_cell.length_c   1.000
_cell.angle_alpha   90.00
_cell.angle_beta   90.00
_cell.angle_gamma   90.00
#
_symmetry.space_group_name_H-M   'P 1'
#
loop_
_entity.id
_entity.type
_entity.pdbx_description
1 polymer ?
#
loop_
_entity_poly.entity_id
_entity_poly.type
_entity_poly.pdbx_seq_one_letter_code
_entity_poly.pdbx_strand_id
1 'polypeptide(L)'
;MNRRIKSCTTPAQLCGLVLDEVKSFDEQNVPHALSRLAKMFRKRTKWLDEPSRRQTYAELLPAVDALTKRMLQLVGNYDSWDTSLSLWSYGQLGHHDEAALRALCDAALGVAPIFKPADCANTLVAFANLDFMHRELLKQLVVTVLDTLDDFQPGELAQVLWGFARVGCHPGEHFVEELVEAVQWRMQYYSTQELTMVLWSLVRLRHRPGLRFLQLAEGTLLQRLPHMAPVDVCVSVWTFAHLRYKAVRLLDEVPQAIAPQLHACKNSELCALVSAFATAHHFHRVMLEAVAAVAVPRLETISARDVAVLLWTYGAFHHRPAHPDFARAMAGALGARMRQFSPQGLAIVCKALAQLQWRSEPLMAELVAAAEAQLPGFK
;
A
#
# COMPACT_ATOMS: atom_id res chain seq x y z
N MET A 1 -0.95 -4.92 -36.42
CA MET A 1 0.03 -4.61 -35.36
C MET A 1 -0.13 -5.45 -34.08
N ASN A 2 -1.30 -5.51 -33.44
CA ASN A 2 -1.53 -6.20 -32.16
C ASN A 2 -0.94 -7.62 -31.98
N ARG A 3 -0.98 -8.48 -33.01
CA ARG A 3 -0.35 -9.82 -32.93
C ARG A 3 1.17 -9.75 -32.71
N ARG A 4 1.85 -8.76 -33.32
CA ARG A 4 3.30 -8.54 -33.22
C ARG A 4 3.69 -8.01 -31.84
N ILE A 5 2.90 -7.07 -31.30
CA ILE A 5 3.05 -6.64 -29.89
C ILE A 5 2.94 -7.87 -28.98
N LYS A 6 1.94 -8.73 -29.20
CA LYS A 6 1.75 -9.95 -28.41
C LYS A 6 2.85 -11.00 -28.57
N SER A 7 3.60 -11.02 -29.68
CA SER A 7 4.70 -11.96 -29.88
C SER A 7 6.02 -11.50 -29.24
N CYS A 8 6.20 -10.22 -28.91
CA CYS A 8 7.40 -9.76 -28.19
C CYS A 8 7.46 -10.39 -26.80
N THR A 9 8.53 -11.14 -26.49
CA THR A 9 8.72 -11.83 -25.20
C THR A 9 9.65 -11.07 -24.25
N THR A 10 10.46 -10.15 -24.78
CA THR A 10 11.35 -9.30 -23.99
C THR A 10 11.02 -7.81 -24.13
N PRO A 11 11.38 -6.96 -23.14
CA PRO A 11 11.22 -5.51 -23.25
C PRO A 11 11.99 -4.94 -24.45
N ALA A 12 13.22 -5.39 -24.69
CA ALA A 12 14.04 -4.90 -25.80
C ALA A 12 13.39 -5.14 -27.17
N GLN A 13 12.78 -6.32 -27.38
CA GLN A 13 12.04 -6.61 -28.62
C GLN A 13 10.86 -5.67 -28.81
N LEU A 14 10.11 -5.39 -27.74
CA LEU A 14 8.96 -4.51 -27.81
C LEU A 14 9.38 -3.04 -28.00
N CYS A 15 10.43 -2.59 -27.31
CA CYS A 15 11.00 -1.26 -27.50
C CYS A 15 11.48 -1.07 -28.95
N GLY A 16 12.18 -2.04 -29.54
CA GLY A 16 12.59 -1.99 -30.95
C GLY A 16 11.40 -1.85 -31.89
N LEU A 17 10.40 -2.73 -31.76
CA LEU A 17 9.16 -2.65 -32.55
C LEU A 17 8.47 -1.29 -32.45
N VAL A 18 8.40 -0.73 -31.23
CA VAL A 18 7.82 0.59 -31.00
C VAL A 18 8.63 1.66 -31.71
N LEU A 19 9.94 1.71 -31.50
CA LEU A 19 10.78 2.77 -32.06
C LEU A 19 10.82 2.75 -33.60
N ASP A 20 10.76 1.56 -34.20
CA ASP A 20 10.78 1.40 -35.66
C ASP A 20 9.43 1.75 -36.31
N GLU A 21 8.32 1.44 -35.63
CA GLU A 21 7.00 1.41 -36.28
C GLU A 21 5.89 2.21 -35.56
N VAL A 22 6.21 3.01 -34.53
CA VAL A 22 5.20 3.74 -33.72
C VAL A 22 4.21 4.55 -34.55
N LYS A 23 4.63 5.08 -35.70
CA LYS A 23 3.76 5.85 -36.62
C LYS A 23 2.59 5.03 -37.17
N SER A 24 2.75 3.71 -37.26
CA SER A 24 1.73 2.76 -37.73
C SER A 24 0.78 2.29 -36.64
N PHE A 25 1.02 2.65 -35.37
CA PHE A 25 0.17 2.24 -34.26
C PHE A 25 -1.11 3.07 -34.27
N ASP A 26 -2.24 2.38 -34.14
CA ASP A 26 -3.57 2.95 -33.99
C ASP A 26 -3.95 3.16 -32.51
N GLU A 27 -5.18 3.64 -32.27
CA GLU A 27 -5.74 3.92 -30.95
C GLU A 27 -5.78 2.71 -30.02
N GLN A 28 -5.92 1.49 -30.56
CA GLN A 28 -5.92 0.25 -29.77
C GLN A 28 -4.51 -0.26 -29.51
N ASN A 29 -3.59 -0.09 -30.47
CA ASN A 29 -2.24 -0.65 -30.38
C ASN A 29 -1.40 0.07 -29.30
N VAL A 30 -1.57 1.38 -29.15
CA VAL A 30 -0.78 2.17 -28.20
C VAL A 30 -1.02 1.76 -26.74
N PRO A 31 -2.26 1.72 -26.22
CA PRO A 31 -2.56 1.23 -24.87
C PRO A 31 -2.07 -0.21 -24.66
N HIS A 32 -2.24 -1.07 -25.67
CA HIS A 32 -1.77 -2.46 -25.59
C HIS A 32 -0.25 -2.57 -25.49
N ALA A 33 0.51 -1.78 -26.27
CA ALA A 33 1.97 -1.74 -26.18
C ALA A 33 2.44 -1.22 -24.81
N LEU A 34 1.86 -0.11 -24.34
CA LEU A 34 2.10 0.43 -23.00
C LEU A 34 1.82 -0.61 -21.90
N SER A 35 0.68 -1.30 -21.97
CA SER A 35 0.30 -2.32 -20.98
C SER A 35 1.26 -3.51 -20.98
N ARG A 36 1.79 -3.88 -22.15
CA ARG A 36 2.73 -4.99 -22.25
C ARG A 36 4.10 -4.60 -21.69
N LEU A 37 4.60 -3.40 -22.00
CA LEU A 37 5.81 -2.85 -21.37
C LEU A 37 5.65 -2.78 -19.85
N ALA A 38 4.53 -2.25 -19.36
CA ALA A 38 4.20 -2.17 -17.94
C ALA A 38 4.23 -3.55 -17.25
N LYS A 39 3.60 -4.56 -17.84
CA LYS A 39 3.58 -5.94 -17.31
C LYS A 39 4.99 -6.54 -17.26
N MET A 40 5.78 -6.35 -18.31
CA MET A 40 7.17 -6.83 -18.36
C MET A 40 8.05 -6.13 -17.34
N PHE A 41 7.92 -4.81 -17.21
CA PHE A 41 8.62 -3.99 -16.23
C PHE A 41 8.33 -4.44 -14.80
N ARG A 42 7.05 -4.56 -14.43
CA ARG A 42 6.63 -5.02 -13.10
C ARG A 42 7.17 -6.40 -12.74
N LYS A 43 7.20 -7.33 -13.72
CA LYS A 43 7.76 -8.67 -13.50
C LYS A 43 9.26 -8.64 -13.25
N ARG A 44 10.01 -7.80 -13.98
CA ARG A 44 11.47 -7.65 -13.85
C ARG A 44 11.89 -6.90 -12.59
N THR A 45 11.06 -5.97 -12.11
CA THR A 45 11.42 -5.08 -10.99
C THR A 45 10.84 -5.48 -9.64
N LYS A 46 10.10 -6.60 -9.56
CA LYS A 46 9.40 -7.06 -8.35
C LYS A 46 10.28 -7.12 -7.09
N TRP A 47 11.55 -7.46 -7.26
CA TRP A 47 12.52 -7.65 -6.18
C TRP A 47 13.73 -6.71 -6.27
N LEU A 48 13.67 -5.75 -7.18
CA LEU A 48 14.76 -4.79 -7.37
C LEU A 48 14.63 -3.65 -6.38
N ASP A 49 15.77 -3.14 -5.93
CA ASP A 49 15.84 -1.89 -5.21
C ASP A 49 15.51 -0.70 -6.12
N GLU A 50 15.27 0.47 -5.50
CA GLU A 50 14.85 1.66 -6.24
C GLU A 50 15.86 2.11 -7.32
N PRO A 51 17.19 2.12 -7.06
CA PRO A 51 18.19 2.43 -8.09
C PRO A 51 18.13 1.48 -9.30
N SER A 52 18.10 0.17 -9.08
CA SER A 52 18.06 -0.81 -10.19
C SER A 52 16.75 -0.73 -10.95
N ARG A 53 15.64 -0.43 -10.26
CA ARG A 53 14.34 -0.19 -10.89
C ARG A 53 14.37 1.05 -11.79
N ARG A 54 14.97 2.16 -11.34
CA ARG A 54 15.12 3.39 -12.15
C ARG A 54 15.97 3.14 -13.39
N GLN A 55 17.08 2.40 -13.25
CA GLN A 55 17.91 2.01 -14.39
C GLN A 55 17.13 1.15 -15.40
N THR A 56 16.40 0.14 -14.92
CA THR A 56 15.56 -0.71 -15.78
C THR A 56 14.49 0.11 -16.51
N TYR A 57 13.93 1.13 -15.86
CA TYR A 57 12.95 2.02 -16.48
C TYR A 57 13.58 2.92 -17.56
N ALA A 58 14.80 3.41 -17.34
CA ALA A 58 15.53 4.24 -18.30
C ALA A 58 15.74 3.53 -19.66
N GLU A 59 15.88 2.19 -19.65
CA GLU A 59 15.94 1.38 -20.88
C GLU A 59 14.62 1.41 -21.69
N LEU A 60 13.48 1.64 -21.02
CA LEU A 60 12.16 1.67 -21.64
C LEU A 60 11.72 3.07 -22.04
N LEU A 61 12.30 4.10 -21.42
CA LEU A 61 11.88 5.49 -21.54
C LEU A 61 11.74 5.98 -23.00
N PRO A 62 12.69 5.72 -23.92
CA PRO A 62 12.55 6.17 -25.31
C PRO A 62 11.31 5.60 -26.02
N ALA A 63 10.98 4.33 -25.76
CA ALA A 63 9.79 3.69 -26.32
C ALA A 63 8.51 4.20 -25.65
N VAL A 64 8.54 4.42 -24.34
CA VAL A 64 7.43 5.03 -23.61
C VAL A 64 7.15 6.44 -24.13
N ASP A 65 8.17 7.29 -24.31
CA ASP A 65 8.02 8.64 -24.85
C ASP A 65 7.47 8.64 -26.28
N ALA A 66 7.93 7.71 -27.12
CA ALA A 66 7.40 7.55 -28.48
C ALA A 66 5.90 7.18 -28.46
N LEU A 67 5.51 6.24 -27.60
CA LEU A 67 4.12 5.85 -27.40
C LEU A 67 3.29 6.99 -26.81
N THR A 68 3.82 7.76 -25.86
CA THR A 68 3.15 8.94 -25.27
C THR A 68 2.87 10.00 -26.33
N LYS A 69 3.84 10.32 -27.19
CA LYS A 69 3.62 11.25 -28.32
C LYS A 69 2.56 10.74 -29.29
N ARG A 70 2.54 9.44 -29.56
CA ARG A 70 1.54 8.83 -30.45
C ARG A 70 0.16 8.78 -29.79
N MET A 71 0.09 8.49 -28.50
CA MET A 71 -1.12 8.54 -27.69
C MET A 71 -1.76 9.93 -27.77
N LEU A 72 -0.99 11.00 -27.55
CA LEU A 72 -1.49 12.38 -27.64
C LEU A 72 -2.13 12.73 -29.00
N GLN A 73 -1.70 12.08 -30.08
CA GLN A 73 -2.29 12.27 -31.41
C GLN A 73 -3.60 11.51 -31.61
N LEU A 74 -3.84 10.45 -30.82
CA LEU A 74 -4.93 9.49 -31.01
C LEU A 74 -5.95 9.50 -29.88
N VAL A 75 -5.65 10.15 -28.75
CA VAL A 75 -6.43 10.08 -27.51
C VAL A 75 -7.89 10.51 -27.67
N GLY A 76 -8.18 11.38 -28.65
CA GLY A 76 -9.56 11.77 -28.98
C GLY A 76 -10.44 10.65 -29.53
N ASN A 77 -9.85 9.53 -29.96
CA ASN A 77 -10.55 8.35 -30.46
C ASN A 77 -10.56 7.18 -29.45
N TYR A 78 -10.06 7.38 -28.23
CA TYR A 78 -9.97 6.30 -27.24
C TYR A 78 -11.34 6.00 -26.64
N ASP A 79 -11.61 4.72 -26.40
CA ASP A 79 -12.76 4.28 -25.62
C ASP A 79 -12.46 4.22 -24.11
N SER A 80 -13.41 3.70 -23.31
CA SER A 80 -13.24 3.56 -21.86
C SER A 80 -12.07 2.66 -21.48
N TRP A 81 -11.84 1.61 -22.26
CA TRP A 81 -10.80 0.63 -22.00
C TRP A 81 -9.43 1.16 -22.41
N ASP A 82 -9.31 1.84 -23.55
CA ASP A 82 -8.05 2.40 -24.03
C ASP A 82 -7.52 3.51 -23.11
N THR A 83 -8.42 4.36 -22.60
CA THR A 83 -8.08 5.38 -21.59
C THR A 83 -7.65 4.74 -20.26
N SER A 84 -8.46 3.83 -19.71
CA SER A 84 -8.18 3.19 -18.41
C SER A 84 -6.92 2.33 -18.45
N LEU A 85 -6.67 1.62 -19.55
CA LEU A 85 -5.49 0.79 -19.76
C LEU A 85 -4.22 1.64 -19.87
N SER A 86 -4.27 2.77 -20.58
CA SER A 86 -3.14 3.69 -20.70
C SER A 86 -2.77 4.33 -19.36
N LEU A 87 -3.77 4.79 -18.60
CA LEU A 87 -3.58 5.30 -17.25
C LEU A 87 -2.96 4.23 -16.34
N TRP A 88 -3.53 3.01 -16.34
CA TRP A 88 -2.98 1.89 -15.58
C TRP A 88 -1.53 1.60 -15.94
N SER A 89 -1.19 1.60 -17.24
CA SER A 89 0.17 1.39 -17.73
C SER A 89 1.14 2.42 -17.20
N TYR A 90 0.78 3.71 -17.23
CA TYR A 90 1.61 4.76 -16.66
C TYR A 90 1.80 4.56 -15.15
N GLY A 91 0.75 4.21 -14.42
CA GLY A 91 0.86 3.90 -12.98
C GLY A 91 1.76 2.71 -12.66
N GLN A 92 1.72 1.64 -13.46
CA GLN A 92 2.64 0.51 -13.27
C GLN A 92 4.09 0.85 -13.60
N LEU A 93 4.31 1.72 -14.59
CA LEU A 93 5.64 2.18 -14.99
C LEU A 93 6.20 3.25 -14.04
N GLY A 94 5.33 4.00 -13.35
CA GLY A 94 5.71 5.24 -12.65
C GLY A 94 6.10 6.34 -13.63
N HIS A 95 5.48 6.38 -14.82
CA HIS A 95 5.75 7.41 -15.83
C HIS A 95 4.92 8.66 -15.54
N HIS A 96 5.59 9.79 -15.31
CA HIS A 96 4.96 11.07 -15.07
C HIS A 96 5.19 12.02 -16.25
N ASP A 97 4.16 12.16 -17.09
CA ASP A 97 4.04 13.24 -18.07
C ASP A 97 2.70 13.94 -17.79
N GLU A 98 2.77 15.17 -17.28
CA GLU A 98 1.60 15.89 -16.80
C GLU A 98 0.63 16.26 -17.93
N ALA A 99 1.14 16.55 -19.13
CA ALA A 99 0.32 16.85 -20.29
C ALA A 99 -0.39 15.59 -20.80
N ALA A 100 0.32 14.47 -20.87
CA ALA A 100 -0.24 13.17 -21.23
C ALA A 100 -1.29 12.70 -20.22
N LEU A 101 -1.03 12.82 -18.92
CA LEU A 101 -1.98 12.45 -17.87
C LEU A 101 -3.25 13.30 -17.92
N ARG A 102 -3.13 14.63 -18.11
CA ARG A 102 -4.30 15.50 -18.28
C ARG A 102 -5.11 15.11 -19.51
N ALA A 103 -4.48 14.94 -20.67
CA ALA A 103 -5.18 14.57 -21.90
C ALA A 103 -5.91 13.22 -21.77
N LEU A 104 -5.28 12.22 -21.14
CA LEU A 104 -5.93 10.94 -20.84
C LEU A 104 -7.10 11.09 -19.87
N CYS A 105 -6.97 11.94 -18.85
CA CYS A 105 -8.07 12.18 -17.90
C CYS A 105 -9.23 12.94 -18.53
N ASP A 106 -8.97 13.89 -19.42
CA ASP A 106 -10.01 14.63 -20.15
C ASP A 106 -10.77 13.71 -21.10
N ALA A 107 -10.05 12.86 -21.83
CA ALA A 107 -10.66 11.83 -22.68
C ALA A 107 -11.46 10.81 -21.84
N ALA A 108 -10.87 10.31 -20.74
CA ALA A 108 -11.53 9.41 -19.81
C ALA A 108 -12.81 10.03 -19.23
N LEU A 109 -12.80 11.33 -18.90
CA LEU A 109 -13.99 12.04 -18.42
C LEU A 109 -15.11 12.06 -19.46
N GLY A 110 -14.78 12.24 -20.74
CA GLY A 110 -15.75 12.22 -21.84
C GLY A 110 -16.44 10.86 -22.03
N VAL A 111 -15.79 9.76 -21.68
CA VAL A 111 -16.32 8.39 -21.79
C VAL A 111 -16.64 7.74 -20.43
N ALA A 112 -16.43 8.42 -19.31
CA ALA A 112 -16.63 7.90 -17.97
C ALA A 112 -18.05 7.36 -17.66
N PRO A 113 -19.14 7.92 -18.21
CA PRO A 113 -20.48 7.36 -18.00
C PRO A 113 -20.68 5.93 -18.53
N ILE A 114 -19.83 5.46 -19.45
CA ILE A 114 -19.89 4.09 -20.00
C ILE A 114 -18.75 3.20 -19.51
N PHE A 115 -18.01 3.64 -18.48
CA PHE A 115 -16.95 2.83 -17.89
C PHE A 115 -17.50 1.52 -17.33
N LYS A 116 -16.76 0.44 -17.57
CA LYS A 116 -17.00 -0.84 -16.91
C LYS A 116 -16.34 -0.83 -15.53
N PRO A 117 -16.70 -1.78 -14.64
CA PRO A 117 -16.06 -1.93 -13.33
C PRO A 117 -14.52 -1.94 -13.38
N ALA A 118 -13.95 -2.71 -14.31
CA ALA A 118 -12.50 -2.76 -14.53
C ALA A 118 -11.88 -1.40 -14.92
N ASP A 119 -12.60 -0.57 -15.70
CA ASP A 119 -12.11 0.75 -16.12
C ASP A 119 -12.02 1.72 -14.94
N CYS A 120 -13.03 1.68 -14.06
CA CYS A 120 -13.07 2.46 -12.82
C CYS A 120 -11.92 2.05 -11.89
N ALA A 121 -11.76 0.75 -11.65
CA ALA A 121 -10.70 0.21 -10.80
C ALA A 121 -9.30 0.55 -11.35
N ASN A 122 -9.06 0.35 -12.64
CA ASN A 122 -7.77 0.63 -13.29
C ASN A 122 -7.39 2.12 -13.21
N THR A 123 -8.35 3.01 -13.44
CA THR A 123 -8.14 4.46 -13.35
C THR A 123 -7.78 4.88 -11.92
N LEU A 124 -8.50 4.37 -10.91
CA LEU A 124 -8.21 4.67 -9.50
C LEU A 124 -6.88 4.09 -9.04
N VAL A 125 -6.52 2.88 -9.51
CA VAL A 125 -5.21 2.28 -9.24
C VAL A 125 -4.09 3.08 -9.91
N ALA A 126 -4.30 3.60 -11.11
CA ALA A 126 -3.33 4.47 -11.78
C ALA A 126 -3.06 5.73 -10.96
N PHE A 127 -4.13 6.44 -10.55
CA PHE A 127 -4.04 7.64 -9.73
C PHE A 127 -3.30 7.39 -8.41
N ALA A 128 -3.63 6.28 -7.74
CA ALA A 128 -2.99 5.86 -6.50
C ALA A 128 -1.49 5.55 -6.64
N ASN A 129 -1.06 5.00 -7.78
CA ASN A 129 0.35 4.69 -8.04
C ASN A 129 1.17 5.90 -8.51
N LEU A 130 0.51 6.87 -9.17
CA LEU A 130 1.13 8.09 -9.68
C LEU A 130 1.04 9.27 -8.72
N ASP A 131 0.40 9.13 -7.55
CA ASP A 131 0.09 10.25 -6.65
C ASP A 131 -0.53 11.44 -7.42
N PHE A 132 -1.39 11.12 -8.40
CA PHE A 132 -2.02 12.05 -9.32
C PHE A 132 -3.53 12.02 -9.13
N MET A 133 -4.20 13.16 -9.32
CA MET A 133 -5.66 13.23 -9.23
C MET A 133 -6.25 14.16 -10.28
N HIS A 134 -7.39 13.73 -10.84
CA HIS A 134 -8.24 14.56 -11.68
C HIS A 134 -9.62 14.70 -11.04
N ARG A 135 -9.90 15.87 -10.43
CA ARG A 135 -11.06 16.04 -9.53
C ARG A 135 -12.40 15.74 -10.18
N GLU A 136 -12.63 16.22 -11.40
CA GLU A 136 -13.91 16.00 -12.10
C GLU A 136 -14.07 14.54 -12.53
N LEU A 137 -12.98 13.87 -12.92
CA LEU A 137 -13.03 12.44 -13.21
C LEU A 137 -13.30 11.62 -11.96
N LEU A 138 -12.68 11.96 -10.81
CA LEU A 138 -12.98 11.29 -9.54
C LEU A 138 -14.46 11.43 -9.14
N LYS A 139 -15.06 12.61 -9.31
CA LYS A 139 -16.49 12.82 -9.06
C LYS A 139 -17.36 11.98 -10.01
N GLN A 140 -17.01 11.96 -11.30
CA GLN A 140 -17.75 11.16 -12.27
C GLN A 140 -17.63 9.66 -11.98
N LEU A 141 -16.44 9.18 -11.57
CA LEU A 141 -16.24 7.79 -11.17
C LEU A 141 -17.09 7.39 -9.95
N VAL A 142 -17.31 8.30 -9.00
CA VAL A 142 -18.25 8.07 -7.88
C VAL A 142 -19.66 7.78 -8.42
N VAL A 143 -20.15 8.59 -9.37
CA VAL A 143 -21.47 8.39 -9.99
C VAL A 143 -21.51 7.07 -10.76
N THR A 144 -20.55 6.83 -11.66
CA THR A 144 -20.54 5.62 -12.49
C THR A 144 -20.46 4.35 -11.65
N VAL A 145 -19.65 4.34 -10.58
CA VAL A 145 -19.54 3.18 -9.69
C VAL A 145 -20.87 2.91 -8.96
N LEU A 146 -21.58 3.94 -8.49
CA LEU A 146 -22.88 3.75 -7.83
C LEU A 146 -23.94 3.22 -8.81
N ASP A 147 -23.95 3.75 -10.04
CA ASP A 147 -24.91 3.32 -11.07
C ASP A 147 -24.69 1.88 -11.55
N THR A 148 -23.49 1.32 -11.36
CA THR A 148 -23.09 -0.02 -11.85
C THR A 148 -22.59 -0.94 -10.73
N LEU A 149 -22.91 -0.64 -9.46
CA LEU A 149 -22.33 -1.29 -8.29
C LEU A 149 -22.51 -2.83 -8.26
N ASP A 150 -23.63 -3.31 -8.78
CA ASP A 150 -23.97 -4.73 -8.85
C ASP A 150 -23.08 -5.52 -9.82
N ASP A 151 -22.52 -4.85 -10.84
CA ASP A 151 -21.67 -5.48 -11.86
C ASP A 151 -20.22 -5.69 -11.38
N PHE A 152 -19.81 -5.01 -10.31
CA PHE A 152 -18.44 -5.08 -9.79
C PHE A 152 -18.12 -6.46 -9.23
N GLN A 153 -16.96 -6.99 -9.64
CA GLN A 153 -16.36 -8.13 -8.98
C GLN A 153 -15.67 -7.70 -7.67
N PRO A 154 -15.53 -8.62 -6.68
CA PRO A 154 -14.90 -8.31 -5.39
C PRO A 154 -13.55 -7.57 -5.50
N GLY A 155 -12.66 -8.05 -6.36
CA GLY A 155 -11.34 -7.44 -6.55
C GLY A 155 -11.37 -6.04 -7.16
N GLU A 156 -12.37 -5.71 -7.96
CA GLU A 156 -12.55 -4.38 -8.56
C GLU A 156 -13.06 -3.40 -7.50
N LEU A 157 -14.04 -3.81 -6.69
CA LEU A 157 -14.59 -2.96 -5.63
C LEU A 157 -13.56 -2.68 -4.53
N ALA A 158 -12.74 -3.68 -4.20
CA ALA A 158 -11.62 -3.49 -3.29
C ALA A 158 -10.60 -2.47 -3.85
N GLN A 159 -10.32 -2.51 -5.16
CA GLN A 159 -9.41 -1.56 -5.82
C GLN A 159 -9.98 -0.14 -5.87
N VAL A 160 -11.30 0.02 -6.03
CA VAL A 160 -11.97 1.32 -5.96
C VAL A 160 -11.77 1.96 -4.58
N LEU A 161 -12.11 1.25 -3.51
CA LEU A 161 -11.92 1.73 -2.13
C LEU A 161 -10.44 2.04 -1.84
N TRP A 162 -9.54 1.15 -2.26
CA TRP A 162 -8.11 1.34 -2.09
C TRP A 162 -7.58 2.54 -2.85
N GLY A 163 -8.03 2.76 -4.08
CA GLY A 163 -7.62 3.89 -4.89
C GLY A 163 -7.97 5.22 -4.24
N PHE A 164 -9.22 5.41 -3.80
CA PHE A 164 -9.63 6.62 -3.06
C PHE A 164 -8.84 6.79 -1.76
N ALA A 165 -8.69 5.72 -0.98
CA ALA A 165 -7.94 5.71 0.26
C ALA A 165 -6.45 6.07 0.07
N ARG A 166 -5.84 5.61 -1.03
CA ARG A 166 -4.43 5.80 -1.34
C ARG A 166 -4.14 7.19 -1.89
N VAL A 167 -5.00 7.69 -2.79
CA VAL A 167 -4.95 9.07 -3.31
C VAL A 167 -5.23 10.09 -2.19
N GLY A 168 -5.93 9.69 -1.13
CA GLY A 168 -6.28 10.58 -0.02
C GLY A 168 -7.44 11.51 -0.36
N CYS A 169 -8.30 11.13 -1.31
CA CYS A 169 -9.52 11.85 -1.67
C CYS A 169 -10.73 11.08 -1.13
N HIS A 170 -11.49 11.68 -0.22
CA HIS A 170 -12.69 11.04 0.33
C HIS A 170 -13.86 11.16 -0.66
N PRO A 171 -14.47 10.06 -1.13
CA PRO A 171 -15.53 10.07 -2.15
C PRO A 171 -16.92 10.45 -1.60
N GLY A 172 -17.00 10.99 -0.38
CA GLY A 172 -18.24 11.16 0.40
C GLY A 172 -18.65 9.92 1.20
N GLU A 173 -19.31 10.11 2.35
CA GLU A 173 -19.69 9.01 3.26
C GLU A 173 -20.71 8.05 2.64
N HIS A 174 -21.75 8.58 1.99
CA HIS A 174 -22.78 7.75 1.35
C HIS A 174 -22.18 6.75 0.36
N PHE A 175 -21.22 7.18 -0.47
CA PHE A 175 -20.52 6.27 -1.38
C PHE A 175 -19.80 5.14 -0.65
N VAL A 176 -19.10 5.46 0.44
CA VAL A 176 -18.37 4.44 1.21
C VAL A 176 -19.34 3.48 1.89
N GLU A 177 -20.48 3.97 2.41
CA GLU A 177 -21.53 3.16 3.01
C GLU A 177 -22.10 2.13 2.03
N GLU A 178 -22.48 2.55 0.82
CA GLU A 178 -22.99 1.67 -0.24
C GLU A 178 -21.97 0.59 -0.61
N LEU A 179 -20.70 0.96 -0.78
CA LEU A 179 -19.64 0.00 -1.09
C LEU A 179 -19.38 -0.97 0.07
N VAL A 180 -19.41 -0.49 1.32
CA VAL A 180 -19.26 -1.33 2.51
C VAL A 180 -20.40 -2.33 2.62
N GLU A 181 -21.64 -1.91 2.34
CA GLU A 181 -22.79 -2.81 2.30
C GLU A 181 -22.63 -3.88 1.20
N ALA A 182 -22.23 -3.46 0.00
CA ALA A 182 -21.98 -4.37 -1.11
C ALA A 182 -20.85 -5.38 -0.83
N VAL A 183 -19.78 -4.95 -0.12
CA VAL A 183 -18.73 -5.84 0.39
C VAL A 183 -19.31 -6.79 1.44
N GLN A 184 -20.10 -6.29 2.40
CA GLN A 184 -20.67 -7.09 3.48
C GLN A 184 -21.48 -8.28 2.95
N TRP A 185 -22.34 -8.04 1.95
CA TRP A 185 -23.18 -9.07 1.34
C TRP A 185 -22.38 -10.13 0.58
N ARG A 186 -21.21 -9.76 0.03
CA ARG A 186 -20.38 -10.63 -0.82
C ARG A 186 -19.07 -11.05 -0.16
N MET A 187 -18.89 -10.81 1.14
CA MET A 187 -17.59 -10.89 1.83
C MET A 187 -16.89 -12.26 1.66
N GLN A 188 -17.65 -13.34 1.62
CA GLN A 188 -17.12 -14.70 1.43
C GLN A 188 -16.42 -14.91 0.07
N TYR A 189 -16.77 -14.12 -0.95
CA TYR A 189 -16.19 -14.20 -2.29
C TYR A 189 -14.92 -13.37 -2.47
N TYR A 190 -14.62 -12.47 -1.52
CA TYR A 190 -13.35 -11.77 -1.50
C TYR A 190 -12.25 -12.75 -1.11
N SER A 191 -11.12 -12.71 -1.80
CA SER A 191 -9.89 -13.32 -1.31
C SER A 191 -9.42 -12.61 -0.04
N THR A 192 -8.50 -13.24 0.71
CA THR A 192 -7.89 -12.61 1.90
C THR A 192 -7.26 -11.26 1.56
N GLN A 193 -6.49 -11.20 0.47
CA GLN A 193 -5.81 -9.97 0.04
C GLN A 193 -6.79 -8.85 -0.31
N GLU A 194 -7.91 -9.16 -0.98
CA GLU A 194 -8.91 -8.15 -1.32
C GLU A 194 -9.65 -7.66 -0.08
N LEU A 195 -9.97 -8.54 0.87
CA LEU A 195 -10.62 -8.16 2.12
C LEU A 195 -9.71 -7.31 3.02
N THR A 196 -8.41 -7.64 3.12
CA THR A 196 -7.44 -6.81 3.85
C THR A 196 -7.24 -5.45 3.20
N MET A 197 -7.30 -5.40 1.87
CA MET A 197 -7.27 -4.15 1.11
C MET A 197 -8.51 -3.28 1.39
N VAL A 198 -9.72 -3.86 1.43
CA VAL A 198 -10.93 -3.13 1.87
C VAL A 198 -10.76 -2.60 3.28
N LEU A 199 -10.42 -3.46 4.24
CA LEU A 199 -10.26 -3.10 5.65
C LEU A 199 -9.27 -1.92 5.81
N TRP A 200 -8.08 -2.03 5.21
CA TRP A 200 -7.09 -0.96 5.24
C TRP A 200 -7.64 0.35 4.68
N SER A 201 -8.40 0.28 3.59
CA SER A 201 -9.01 1.44 2.94
C SER A 201 -10.00 2.15 3.85
N LEU A 202 -10.80 1.41 4.63
CA LEU A 202 -11.75 1.98 5.58
C LEU A 202 -11.05 2.77 6.69
N VAL A 203 -9.92 2.28 7.21
CA VAL A 203 -9.10 3.03 8.19
C VAL A 203 -8.60 4.34 7.59
N ARG A 204 -8.13 4.31 6.35
CA ARG A 204 -7.55 5.46 5.65
C ARG A 204 -8.61 6.51 5.29
N LEU A 205 -9.79 6.05 4.88
CA LEU A 205 -10.96 6.90 4.65
C LEU A 205 -11.60 7.37 5.96
N ARG A 206 -11.18 6.82 7.11
CA ARG A 206 -11.74 7.10 8.45
C ARG A 206 -13.21 6.68 8.59
N HIS A 207 -13.66 5.75 7.76
CA HIS A 207 -15.01 5.21 7.80
C HIS A 207 -15.12 4.07 8.82
N ARG A 208 -16.25 4.00 9.52
CA ARG A 208 -16.54 2.95 10.52
C ARG A 208 -17.67 2.05 10.01
N PRO A 209 -17.37 0.83 9.52
CA PRO A 209 -18.35 -0.01 8.81
C PRO A 209 -19.40 -0.70 9.72
N GLY A 210 -19.47 -0.31 11.00
CA GLY A 210 -20.36 -0.93 11.99
C GLY A 210 -19.89 -2.29 12.52
N LEU A 211 -20.51 -2.71 13.63
CA LEU A 211 -20.10 -3.93 14.36
C LEU A 211 -20.36 -5.21 13.56
N ARG A 212 -21.48 -5.29 12.82
CA ARG A 212 -21.85 -6.46 12.01
C ARG A 212 -20.80 -6.77 10.96
N PHE A 213 -20.34 -5.76 10.23
CA PHE A 213 -19.28 -5.91 9.24
C PHE A 213 -17.99 -6.43 9.87
N LEU A 214 -17.59 -5.83 11.01
CA LEU A 214 -16.35 -6.19 11.71
C LEU A 214 -16.37 -7.63 12.24
N GLN A 215 -17.50 -8.07 12.79
CA GLN A 215 -17.68 -9.45 13.25
C GLN A 215 -17.64 -10.44 12.09
N LEU A 216 -18.27 -10.10 10.95
CA LEU A 216 -18.21 -10.93 9.75
C LEU A 216 -16.78 -11.01 9.19
N ALA A 217 -16.07 -9.88 9.16
CA ALA A 217 -14.68 -9.82 8.71
C ALA A 217 -13.76 -10.62 9.63
N GLU A 218 -13.91 -10.50 10.96
CA GLU A 218 -13.17 -11.30 11.93
C GLU A 218 -13.43 -12.80 11.72
N GLY A 219 -14.69 -13.22 11.62
CA GLY A 219 -15.05 -14.62 11.40
C GLY A 219 -14.46 -15.18 10.09
N THR A 220 -14.54 -14.40 9.01
CA THR A 220 -14.00 -14.77 7.69
C THR A 220 -12.47 -14.91 7.74
N LEU A 221 -11.77 -13.95 8.35
CA LEU A 221 -10.31 -13.98 8.46
C LEU A 221 -9.83 -15.08 9.40
N LEU A 222 -10.54 -15.33 10.51
CA LEU A 222 -10.21 -16.39 11.46
C LEU A 222 -10.25 -17.77 10.80
N GLN A 223 -11.27 -18.05 9.97
CA GLN A 223 -11.36 -19.30 9.20
C GLN A 223 -10.20 -19.49 8.22
N ARG A 224 -9.65 -18.40 7.70
CA ARG A 224 -8.58 -18.41 6.69
C ARG A 224 -7.18 -18.31 7.29
N LEU A 225 -7.08 -17.93 8.56
CA LEU A 225 -5.84 -17.61 9.28
C LEU A 225 -4.69 -18.61 9.05
N PRO A 226 -4.91 -19.94 9.08
CA PRO A 226 -3.83 -20.92 8.86
C PRO A 226 -3.15 -20.83 7.48
N HIS A 227 -3.81 -20.22 6.50
CA HIS A 227 -3.36 -20.11 5.12
C HIS A 227 -3.12 -18.67 4.67
N MET A 228 -3.26 -17.69 5.59
CA MET A 228 -3.02 -16.29 5.27
C MET A 228 -1.52 -16.01 5.07
N ALA A 229 -1.20 -15.15 4.12
CA ALA A 229 0.14 -14.61 4.01
C ALA A 229 0.44 -13.70 5.22
N PRO A 230 1.70 -13.58 5.68
CA PRO A 230 2.03 -12.79 6.87
C PRO A 230 1.62 -11.32 6.76
N VAL A 231 1.75 -10.74 5.56
CA VAL A 231 1.32 -9.36 5.28
C VAL A 231 -0.17 -9.17 5.55
N ASP A 232 -1.01 -10.13 5.18
CA ASP A 232 -2.46 -10.07 5.36
C ASP A 232 -2.83 -10.19 6.84
N VAL A 233 -2.14 -11.05 7.59
CA VAL A 233 -2.32 -11.17 9.05
C VAL A 233 -1.99 -9.85 9.73
N CYS A 234 -0.83 -9.27 9.43
CA CYS A 234 -0.38 -8.00 10.01
C CYS A 234 -1.37 -6.86 9.71
N VAL A 235 -1.81 -6.73 8.46
CA VAL A 235 -2.77 -5.69 8.06
C VAL A 235 -4.14 -5.90 8.71
N SER A 236 -4.60 -7.14 8.86
CA SER A 236 -5.88 -7.44 9.52
C SER A 236 -5.89 -6.98 10.97
N VAL A 237 -4.88 -7.39 11.75
CA VAL A 237 -4.74 -7.03 13.16
C VAL A 237 -4.57 -5.52 13.31
N TRP A 238 -3.69 -4.92 12.50
CA TRP A 238 -3.49 -3.47 12.46
C TRP A 238 -4.79 -2.73 12.19
N THR A 239 -5.58 -3.19 11.23
CA THR A 239 -6.83 -2.55 10.86
C THR A 239 -7.85 -2.61 11.99
N PHE A 240 -8.07 -3.78 12.58
CA PHE A 240 -9.03 -3.91 13.69
C PHE A 240 -8.67 -3.00 14.86
N ALA A 241 -7.38 -2.92 15.22
CA ALA A 241 -6.92 -1.99 16.25
C ALA A 241 -7.22 -0.51 15.91
N HIS A 242 -7.01 -0.10 14.66
CA HIS A 242 -7.24 1.29 14.22
C HIS A 242 -8.73 1.62 14.01
N LEU A 243 -9.56 0.63 13.70
CA LEU A 243 -11.03 0.75 13.72
C LEU A 243 -11.61 0.69 15.14
N ARG A 244 -10.75 0.56 16.17
CA ARG A 244 -11.12 0.43 17.58
C ARG A 244 -12.01 -0.79 17.84
N TYR A 245 -11.80 -1.86 17.08
CA TYR A 245 -12.46 -3.15 17.24
C TYR A 245 -11.48 -4.15 17.82
N LYS A 246 -11.78 -4.68 19.02
CA LYS A 246 -10.94 -5.68 19.66
C LYS A 246 -11.37 -7.08 19.19
N ALA A 247 -10.76 -7.55 18.09
CA ALA A 247 -10.95 -8.89 17.54
C ALA A 247 -10.26 -9.96 18.42
N VAL A 248 -10.79 -10.21 19.63
CA VAL A 248 -10.15 -11.05 20.65
C VAL A 248 -9.83 -12.44 20.11
N ARG A 249 -10.75 -13.07 19.38
CA ARG A 249 -10.57 -14.43 18.87
C ARG A 249 -9.43 -14.49 17.85
N LEU A 250 -9.35 -13.48 16.98
CA LEU A 250 -8.24 -13.39 16.03
C LEU A 250 -6.92 -13.11 16.75
N LEU A 251 -6.91 -12.20 17.73
CA LEU A 251 -5.71 -11.84 18.48
C LEU A 251 -5.11 -13.02 19.27
N ASP A 252 -5.95 -13.90 19.80
CA ASP A 252 -5.51 -15.10 20.52
C ASP A 252 -4.86 -16.14 19.59
N GLU A 253 -5.36 -16.29 18.36
CA GLU A 253 -4.89 -17.31 17.40
C GLU A 253 -3.70 -16.85 16.53
N VAL A 254 -3.60 -15.54 16.27
CA VAL A 254 -2.54 -14.96 15.42
C VAL A 254 -1.12 -15.34 15.86
N PRO A 255 -0.75 -15.29 17.15
CA PRO A 255 0.59 -15.68 17.61
C PRO A 255 1.00 -17.08 17.17
N GLN A 256 0.09 -18.06 17.25
CA GLN A 256 0.36 -19.42 16.84
C GLN A 256 0.47 -19.53 15.31
N ALA A 257 -0.40 -18.85 14.57
CA ALA A 257 -0.43 -18.90 13.12
C ALA A 257 0.80 -18.23 12.46
N ILE A 258 1.26 -17.09 13.00
CA ILE A 258 2.35 -16.31 12.40
C ILE A 258 3.74 -16.74 12.87
N ALA A 259 3.87 -17.38 14.04
CA ALA A 259 5.16 -17.78 14.60
C ALA A 259 6.06 -18.55 13.61
N PRO A 260 5.57 -19.52 12.81
CA PRO A 260 6.41 -20.24 11.84
C PRO A 260 6.92 -19.34 10.71
N GLN A 261 6.20 -18.25 10.40
CA GLN A 261 6.47 -17.37 9.26
C GLN A 261 7.15 -16.05 9.69
N LEU A 262 7.39 -15.85 10.99
CA LEU A 262 7.84 -14.57 11.54
C LEU A 262 9.20 -14.15 10.97
N HIS A 263 10.10 -15.10 10.73
CA HIS A 263 11.39 -14.87 10.11
C HIS A 263 11.28 -14.42 8.63
N ALA A 264 10.20 -14.77 7.93
CA ALA A 264 9.98 -14.36 6.55
C ALA A 264 9.30 -12.99 6.43
N CYS A 265 8.75 -12.46 7.53
CA CYS A 265 8.10 -11.16 7.56
C CYS A 265 9.10 -10.04 7.27
N LYS A 266 8.65 -9.03 6.51
CA LYS A 266 9.39 -7.78 6.33
C LYS A 266 9.39 -6.97 7.63
N ASN A 267 10.34 -6.05 7.76
CA ASN A 267 10.47 -5.18 8.92
C ASN A 267 9.18 -4.38 9.20
N SER A 268 8.54 -3.85 8.16
CA SER A 268 7.28 -3.11 8.27
C SER A 268 6.10 -3.99 8.74
N GLU A 269 6.07 -5.25 8.31
CA GLU A 269 5.03 -6.22 8.70
C GLU A 269 5.16 -6.58 10.18
N LEU A 270 6.39 -6.85 10.66
CA LEU A 270 6.68 -7.09 12.08
C LEU A 270 6.25 -5.91 12.96
N CYS A 271 6.55 -4.69 12.53
CA CYS A 271 6.18 -3.48 13.27
C CYS A 271 4.66 -3.24 13.27
N ALA A 272 4.00 -3.46 12.14
CA ALA A 272 2.55 -3.38 12.04
C ALA A 272 1.88 -4.39 12.98
N LEU A 273 2.38 -5.62 13.05
CA LEU A 273 1.88 -6.66 13.95
C LEU A 273 1.97 -6.22 15.41
N VAL A 274 3.17 -5.91 15.92
CA VAL A 274 3.32 -5.62 17.35
C VAL A 274 2.63 -4.32 17.75
N SER A 275 2.69 -3.29 16.92
CA SER A 275 2.00 -2.02 17.20
C SER A 275 0.48 -2.19 17.24
N ALA A 276 -0.06 -3.13 16.46
CA ALA A 276 -1.47 -3.45 16.50
C ALA A 276 -1.88 -4.12 17.82
N PHE A 277 -1.08 -5.07 18.33
CA PHE A 277 -1.30 -5.67 19.65
C PHE A 277 -1.22 -4.63 20.78
N ALA A 278 -0.23 -3.72 20.72
CA ALA A 278 -0.10 -2.62 21.67
C ALA A 278 -1.31 -1.68 21.65
N THR A 279 -1.76 -1.30 20.44
CA THR A 279 -2.94 -0.44 20.24
C THR A 279 -4.24 -1.12 20.70
N ALA A 280 -4.36 -2.43 20.52
CA ALA A 280 -5.48 -3.22 21.00
C ALA A 280 -5.43 -3.54 22.50
N HIS A 281 -4.35 -3.15 23.19
CA HIS A 281 -4.07 -3.51 24.58
C HIS A 281 -4.22 -5.02 24.82
N HIS A 282 -3.64 -5.82 23.93
CA HIS A 282 -3.65 -7.27 24.01
C HIS A 282 -2.23 -7.78 24.21
N PHE A 283 -1.89 -8.15 25.44
CA PHE A 283 -0.54 -8.59 25.79
C PHE A 283 -0.35 -10.08 25.49
N HIS A 284 0.65 -10.42 24.66
CA HIS A 284 1.01 -11.80 24.38
C HIS A 284 2.53 -12.00 24.49
N ARG A 285 2.99 -12.46 25.66
CA ARG A 285 4.42 -12.57 26.00
C ARG A 285 5.23 -13.35 24.96
N VAL A 286 4.78 -14.55 24.59
CA VAL A 286 5.52 -15.43 23.67
C VAL A 286 5.71 -14.79 22.30
N MET A 287 4.72 -14.01 21.84
CA MET A 287 4.80 -13.32 20.55
C MET A 287 5.79 -12.16 20.63
N LEU A 288 5.75 -11.38 21.71
CA LEU A 288 6.69 -10.27 21.91
C LEU A 288 8.14 -10.77 21.98
N GLU A 289 8.39 -11.88 22.68
CA GLU A 289 9.72 -12.50 22.73
C GLU A 289 10.16 -13.03 21.35
N ALA A 290 9.25 -13.68 20.61
CA ALA A 290 9.53 -14.17 19.25
C ALA A 290 9.84 -13.01 18.28
N VAL A 291 9.09 -11.91 18.34
CA VAL A 291 9.35 -10.73 17.50
C VAL A 291 10.68 -10.09 17.89
N ALA A 292 11.01 -10.00 19.18
CA ALA A 292 12.32 -9.50 19.62
C ALA A 292 13.46 -10.33 19.02
N ALA A 293 13.35 -11.67 19.06
CA ALA A 293 14.36 -12.57 18.52
C ALA A 293 14.58 -12.39 17.00
N VAL A 294 13.53 -12.08 16.24
CA VAL A 294 13.63 -11.81 14.79
C VAL A 294 14.09 -10.38 14.49
N ALA A 295 13.64 -9.41 15.28
CA ALA A 295 13.92 -7.99 15.05
C ALA A 295 15.36 -7.61 15.42
N VAL A 296 15.92 -8.14 16.52
CA VAL A 296 17.24 -7.76 17.03
C VAL A 296 18.35 -7.89 15.98
N PRO A 297 18.50 -9.02 15.26
CA PRO A 297 19.50 -9.15 14.20
C PRO A 297 19.28 -8.22 13.00
N ARG A 298 18.08 -7.63 12.87
CA ARG A 298 17.67 -6.79 11.75
C ARG A 298 17.65 -5.31 12.06
N LEU A 299 17.90 -4.90 13.30
CA LEU A 299 17.74 -3.50 13.75
C LEU A 299 18.54 -2.49 12.92
N GLU A 300 19.69 -2.88 12.38
CA GLU A 300 20.51 -2.06 11.47
C GLU A 300 19.84 -1.77 10.11
N THR A 301 18.89 -2.61 9.69
CA THR A 301 18.13 -2.47 8.43
C THR A 301 16.71 -1.92 8.65
N ILE A 302 16.22 -1.91 9.89
CA ILE A 302 14.90 -1.38 10.24
C ILE A 302 14.94 0.16 10.13
N SER A 303 13.88 0.76 9.59
CA SER A 303 13.78 2.22 9.45
C SER A 303 13.76 2.90 10.83
N ALA A 304 14.17 4.18 10.92
CA ALA A 304 14.13 4.92 12.18
C ALA A 304 12.72 4.90 12.79
N ARG A 305 11.70 5.20 11.99
CA ARG A 305 10.28 5.14 12.38
C ARG A 305 9.91 3.79 13.00
N ASP A 306 10.26 2.69 12.34
CA ASP A 306 9.91 1.35 12.76
C ASP A 306 10.63 0.94 14.05
N VAL A 307 11.89 1.36 14.25
CA VAL A 307 12.61 1.16 15.53
C VAL A 307 11.89 1.86 16.69
N ALA A 308 11.40 3.09 16.50
CA ALA A 308 10.62 3.78 17.53
C ALA A 308 9.30 3.05 17.83
N VAL A 309 8.61 2.52 16.81
CA VAL A 309 7.36 1.75 16.98
C VAL A 309 7.61 0.46 17.74
N LEU A 310 8.70 -0.26 17.44
CA LEU A 310 9.11 -1.45 18.20
C LEU A 310 9.35 -1.09 19.68
N LEU A 311 10.19 -0.08 19.95
CA LEU A 311 10.49 0.35 21.31
C LEU A 311 9.22 0.77 22.07
N TRP A 312 8.37 1.56 21.43
CA TRP A 312 7.08 1.98 21.99
C TRP A 312 6.17 0.82 22.31
N THR A 313 6.13 -0.21 21.47
CA THR A 313 5.31 -1.40 21.75
C THR A 313 5.75 -2.08 23.04
N TYR A 314 7.06 -2.31 23.21
CA TYR A 314 7.61 -2.89 24.44
C TYR A 314 7.36 -1.98 25.66
N GLY A 315 7.50 -0.66 25.49
CA GLY A 315 7.16 0.32 26.52
C GLY A 315 5.68 0.31 26.90
N ALA A 316 4.77 0.23 25.93
CA ALA A 316 3.33 0.20 26.16
C ALA A 316 2.89 -1.00 27.00
N PHE A 317 3.59 -2.13 26.89
CA PHE A 317 3.36 -3.32 27.70
C PHE A 317 4.23 -3.40 28.96
N HIS A 318 5.10 -2.41 29.20
CA HIS A 318 6.12 -2.47 30.26
C HIS A 318 6.94 -3.77 30.22
N HIS A 319 7.16 -4.30 29.02
CA HIS A 319 7.79 -5.60 28.82
C HIS A 319 9.20 -5.44 28.26
N ARG A 320 10.19 -5.98 28.98
CA ARG A 320 11.57 -6.08 28.50
C ARG A 320 11.79 -7.49 27.95
N PRO A 321 12.10 -7.65 26.64
CA PRO A 321 12.41 -8.95 26.07
C PRO A 321 13.60 -9.61 26.77
N ALA A 322 13.55 -10.94 26.88
CA ALA A 322 14.61 -11.75 27.48
C ALA A 322 15.85 -11.89 26.57
N HIS A 323 15.76 -11.50 25.29
CA HIS A 323 16.86 -11.58 24.35
C HIS A 323 18.09 -10.78 24.86
N PRO A 324 19.26 -11.40 25.03
CA PRO A 324 20.40 -10.81 25.76
C PRO A 324 20.89 -9.51 25.15
N ASP A 325 20.88 -9.42 23.82
CA ASP A 325 21.33 -8.23 23.10
C ASP A 325 20.25 -7.17 22.88
N PHE A 326 19.00 -7.40 23.31
CA PHE A 326 17.90 -6.50 22.96
C PHE A 326 18.20 -5.05 23.36
N ALA A 327 18.59 -4.83 24.62
CA ALA A 327 18.89 -3.49 25.11
C ALA A 327 20.08 -2.86 24.36
N ARG A 328 21.19 -3.58 24.22
CA ARG A 328 22.40 -3.09 23.56
C ARG A 328 22.13 -2.75 22.09
N ALA A 329 21.48 -3.63 21.35
CA ALA A 329 21.20 -3.47 19.93
C ALA A 329 20.17 -2.36 19.68
N MET A 330 19.11 -2.27 20.50
CA MET A 330 18.12 -1.19 20.41
C MET A 330 18.75 0.18 20.72
N ALA A 331 19.60 0.29 21.74
CA ALA A 331 20.30 1.54 22.04
C ALA A 331 21.24 1.96 20.90
N GLY A 332 22.00 1.02 20.33
CA GLY A 332 22.86 1.30 19.17
C GLY A 332 22.06 1.76 17.94
N ALA A 333 20.94 1.10 17.65
CA ALA A 333 20.06 1.45 16.53
C ALA A 333 19.38 2.82 16.69
N LEU A 334 18.99 3.18 17.93
CA LEU A 334 18.45 4.50 18.24
C LEU A 334 19.52 5.58 18.13
N GLY A 335 20.69 5.38 18.74
CA GLY A 335 21.77 6.38 18.74
C GLY A 335 22.30 6.69 17.35
N ALA A 336 22.52 5.66 16.52
CA ALA A 336 22.94 5.81 15.13
C ALA A 336 21.97 6.65 14.27
N ARG A 337 20.70 6.77 14.69
CA ARG A 337 19.62 7.42 13.92
C ARG A 337 18.94 8.55 14.69
N MET A 338 19.43 8.94 15.85
CA MET A 338 18.71 9.84 16.76
C MET A 338 18.33 11.17 16.08
N ARG A 339 19.24 11.69 15.24
CA ARG A 339 19.03 12.94 14.48
C ARG A 339 18.06 12.81 13.30
N GLN A 340 17.71 11.59 12.87
CA GLN A 340 16.80 11.33 11.74
C GLN A 340 15.33 11.21 12.16
N PHE A 341 15.05 11.10 13.48
CA PHE A 341 13.69 11.03 13.97
C PHE A 341 12.97 12.37 13.76
N SER A 342 11.67 12.29 13.44
CA SER A 342 10.79 13.46 13.52
C SER A 342 10.52 13.83 14.99
N PRO A 343 9.95 15.02 15.28
CA PRO A 343 9.56 15.41 16.63
C PRO A 343 8.63 14.39 17.29
N GLN A 344 7.67 13.87 16.53
CA GLN A 344 6.78 12.80 16.97
C GLN A 344 7.55 11.50 17.27
N GLY A 345 8.53 11.15 16.45
CA GLY A 345 9.39 9.98 16.68
C GLY A 345 10.19 10.09 17.97
N LEU A 346 10.79 11.26 18.24
CA LEU A 346 11.53 11.53 19.47
C LEU A 346 10.63 11.45 20.71
N ALA A 347 9.41 11.99 20.63
CA ALA A 347 8.43 11.90 21.72
C ALA A 347 8.03 10.44 22.01
N ILE A 348 7.83 9.63 20.97
CA ILE A 348 7.52 8.20 21.09
C ILE A 348 8.69 7.45 21.77
N VAL A 349 9.93 7.72 21.35
CA VAL A 349 11.14 7.13 21.97
C VAL A 349 11.24 7.51 23.43
N CYS A 350 11.10 8.79 23.76
CA CYS A 350 11.16 9.29 25.15
C CYS A 350 10.13 8.60 26.05
N LYS A 351 8.86 8.57 25.60
CA LYS A 351 7.78 7.90 26.32
C LYS A 351 8.09 6.42 26.53
N ALA A 352 8.58 5.73 25.51
CA ALA A 352 8.88 4.31 25.57
C ALA A 352 10.01 4.00 26.54
N LEU A 353 11.10 4.78 26.52
CA LEU A 353 12.22 4.64 27.47
C LEU A 353 11.76 4.84 28.91
N ALA A 354 10.91 5.85 29.15
CA ALA A 354 10.32 6.09 30.46
C ALA A 354 9.45 4.92 30.95
N GLN A 355 8.57 4.40 30.09
CA GLN A 355 7.71 3.25 30.41
C GLN A 355 8.51 1.96 30.66
N LEU A 356 9.60 1.77 29.92
CA LEU A 356 10.53 0.67 30.15
C LEU A 356 11.43 0.89 31.35
N GLN A 357 11.42 2.07 31.97
CA GLN A 357 12.36 2.50 33.01
C GLN A 357 13.83 2.30 32.58
N TRP A 358 14.11 2.55 31.31
CA TRP A 358 15.44 2.35 30.75
C TRP A 358 16.28 3.60 30.97
N ARG A 359 17.34 3.47 31.78
CA ARG A 359 18.33 4.52 32.03
C ARG A 359 19.61 4.25 31.24
N SER A 360 19.99 5.18 30.38
CA SER A 360 21.27 5.19 29.65
C SER A 360 21.67 6.65 29.42
N GLU A 361 22.68 7.14 30.15
CA GLU A 361 23.11 8.53 30.04
C GLU A 361 23.53 8.92 28.61
N PRO A 362 24.32 8.11 27.87
CA PRO A 362 24.68 8.45 26.50
C PRO A 362 23.46 8.59 25.58
N LEU A 363 22.50 7.65 25.68
CA LEU A 363 21.31 7.66 24.85
C LEU A 363 20.39 8.85 25.18
N MET A 364 20.27 9.20 26.46
CA MET A 364 19.48 10.35 26.90
C MET A 364 20.11 11.67 26.46
N ALA A 365 21.44 11.80 26.51
CA ALA A 365 22.14 12.99 26.02
C ALA A 365 21.91 13.20 24.52
N GLU A 366 22.01 12.12 23.72
CA GLU A 366 21.72 12.17 22.28
C GLU A 366 20.25 12.51 21.99
N LEU A 367 19.32 11.95 22.76
CA LEU A 367 17.89 12.24 22.63
C LEU A 367 17.57 13.72 22.91
N VAL A 368 18.16 14.28 23.98
CA VAL A 368 18.02 15.71 24.34
C VAL A 368 18.59 16.58 23.22
N ALA A 369 19.81 16.31 22.77
CA ALA A 369 20.43 17.08 21.69
C ALA A 369 19.63 17.03 20.37
N ALA A 370 19.06 15.87 20.03
CA ALA A 370 18.22 15.73 18.85
C ALA A 370 16.87 16.47 19.00
N ALA A 371 16.28 16.44 20.20
CA ALA A 371 15.06 17.17 20.50
C ALA A 371 15.28 18.69 20.47
N GLU A 372 16.39 19.18 21.02
CA GLU A 372 16.77 20.60 20.98
C GLU A 372 16.96 21.10 19.55
N ALA A 373 17.61 20.31 18.69
CA ALA A 373 17.79 20.66 17.28
C ALA A 373 16.47 20.74 16.50
N GLN A 374 15.42 20.08 16.98
CA GLN A 374 14.09 20.05 16.34
C GLN A 374 13.00 20.73 17.17
N LEU A 375 13.37 21.49 18.21
CA LEU A 375 12.43 22.14 19.13
C LEU A 375 11.32 22.94 18.40
N PRO A 376 11.63 23.72 17.34
CA PRO A 376 10.60 24.44 16.58
C PRO A 376 9.60 23.55 15.84
N GLY A 377 9.91 22.27 15.65
CA GLY A 377 9.08 21.28 14.97
C GLY A 377 8.10 20.53 15.89
N PHE A 378 8.23 20.66 17.21
CA PHE A 378 7.24 20.16 18.17
C PHE A 378 6.06 21.14 18.19
N LYS A 379 4.98 20.80 17.49
CA LYS A 379 3.73 21.56 17.46
C LYS A 379 2.68 20.98 18.38
#